data_AF-A0A352JT77-F1
#
_entry.id   AF-A0A352JT77-F1
#
_cell.length_a   1.000
_cell.length_b   1.000
_cell.length_c   1.000
_cell.angle_alpha   90.00
_cell.angle_beta   90.00
_cell.angle_gamma   90.00
#
_symmetry.space_group_name_H-M   'P 1'
#
loop_
_entity.id
_entity.type
_entity.pdbx_description
1 polymer ?
#
loop_
_entity_poly.entity_id
_entity_poly.type
_entity_poly.pdbx_seq_one_letter_code
_entity_poly.pdbx_strand_id
1 'polypeptide(L)'
;MNRRHKVRELLIFIGLILAAVISLLQLACDKNCKPNSPANPNDSTIVLPKTPCNPSPVDGATDVGAHITLRWNCDNPDSSVLRYYVNLGSETRYRVSSNDTAKSATLPWGKQSLAAKTLAQIYQMQRAYQNQYRQYGLNGICASWYGQCFRRLLGVEIDTTDRYTYTMCAACLTFQCAATANIDGDRDLDYWNIDQTGRMKHSVKDFEIDFQPGITYSWQVIAYDTLGNKFIGPVWHFTTSLDSISQYNGPAVPQLPIPADYATGVTCSTLFLWYCSGAGDGNLAYDLYIGVGDNLNAGCRNKTIL
;
A
#
# COMPACT_ATOMS: atom_id res chain seq x y z
N MET A 1 32.90 21.53 26.34
CA MET A 1 31.67 21.59 25.52
C MET A 1 32.00 21.71 24.03
N ASN A 2 32.68 20.72 23.40
CA ASN A 2 33.14 20.90 22.01
C ASN A 2 33.38 19.62 21.17
N ARG A 3 33.22 18.41 21.74
CA ARG A 3 33.42 17.14 21.00
C ARG A 3 32.12 16.59 20.40
N ARG A 4 31.02 16.62 21.16
CA ARG A 4 29.69 16.17 20.68
C ARG A 4 29.11 17.04 19.57
N HIS A 5 29.42 18.34 19.57
CA HIS A 5 29.00 19.25 18.50
C HIS A 5 29.73 18.95 17.18
N LYS A 6 31.06 18.76 17.23
CA LYS A 6 31.86 18.40 16.05
C LYS A 6 31.47 17.05 15.45
N VAL A 7 31.09 16.07 16.26
CA VAL A 7 30.61 14.76 15.76
C VAL A 7 29.24 14.89 15.09
N ARG A 8 28.33 15.71 15.64
CA ARG A 8 27.04 16.00 15.00
C ARG A 8 27.20 16.70 13.65
N GLU A 9 28.08 17.70 13.56
CA GLU A 9 28.34 18.38 12.28
C GLU A 9 29.00 17.48 11.25
N LEU A 10 29.92 16.60 11.68
CA LEU A 10 30.54 15.62 10.78
C LEU A 10 29.53 14.60 10.25
N LEU A 11 28.59 14.13 11.09
CA LEU A 11 27.51 13.22 10.67
C LEU A 11 26.51 13.89 9.71
N ILE A 12 26.19 15.16 9.94
CA ILE A 12 25.34 15.95 9.02
C ILE A 12 26.06 16.15 7.67
N PHE A 13 27.36 16.47 7.69
CA PHE A 13 28.16 16.60 6.47
C PHE A 13 28.26 15.29 5.69
N ILE A 14 28.50 14.17 6.38
CA ILE A 14 28.54 12.83 5.74
C ILE A 14 27.17 12.48 5.15
N GLY A 15 26.07 12.78 5.85
CA GLY A 15 24.71 12.59 5.34
C GLY A 15 24.40 13.44 4.10
N LEU A 16 24.85 14.71 4.08
CA LEU A 16 24.69 15.59 2.92
C LEU A 16 25.54 15.15 1.73
N ILE A 17 26.76 14.63 1.97
CA ILE A 17 27.62 14.08 0.93
C ILE A 17 27.02 12.78 0.37
N LEU A 18 26.47 11.90 1.20
CA LEU A 18 25.77 10.69 0.75
C LEU A 18 24.51 11.03 -0.07
N ALA A 19 23.71 12.00 0.36
CA ALA A 19 22.56 12.48 -0.40
C ALA A 19 22.98 13.09 -1.75
N ALA A 20 24.06 13.89 -1.77
CA ALA A 20 24.60 14.46 -2.99
C ALA A 20 25.18 13.40 -3.93
N VAL A 21 25.85 12.36 -3.40
CA VAL A 21 26.38 11.24 -4.17
C VAL A 21 25.24 10.38 -4.74
N ILE A 22 24.15 10.17 -3.99
CA ILE A 22 22.93 9.51 -4.49
C ILE A 22 22.25 10.34 -5.59
N SER A 23 22.17 11.67 -5.44
CA SER A 23 21.69 12.58 -6.51
C SER A 23 22.63 12.67 -7.72
N LEU A 24 23.95 12.51 -7.54
CA LEU A 24 24.93 12.45 -8.62
C LEU A 24 24.93 11.09 -9.33
N LEU A 25 24.64 9.99 -8.62
CA LEU A 25 24.46 8.65 -9.19
C LEU A 25 23.12 8.52 -9.95
N GLN A 26 22.09 9.30 -9.59
CA GLN A 26 20.86 9.40 -10.39
C GLN A 26 21.10 9.99 -11.79
N LEU A 27 22.13 10.83 -11.97
CA LEU A 27 22.49 11.40 -13.28
C LEU A 27 23.15 10.39 -14.24
N ALA A 28 23.72 9.30 -13.73
CA ALA A 28 24.43 8.31 -14.55
C ALA A 28 23.51 7.28 -15.22
N CYS A 29 22.20 7.31 -14.94
CA CYS A 29 21.20 6.41 -15.55
C CYS A 29 20.38 7.07 -16.69
N ASP A 30 20.75 8.29 -17.11
CA ASP A 30 20.12 9.02 -18.22
C ASP A 30 20.43 8.37 -19.59
N LYS A 31 19.82 7.22 -19.86
CA LYS A 31 19.62 6.79 -21.25
C LYS A 31 18.43 7.56 -21.83
N ASN A 32 18.73 8.72 -22.44
CA ASN A 32 17.94 9.45 -23.45
C ASN A 32 17.02 10.64 -23.05
N CYS A 33 17.36 11.49 -22.07
CA CYS A 33 16.76 12.84 -22.02
C CYS A 33 17.65 13.86 -22.77
N LYS A 34 17.71 13.83 -24.11
CA LYS A 34 18.34 14.95 -24.87
C LYS A 34 17.32 16.08 -25.13
N PRO A 35 17.61 17.33 -24.74
CA PRO A 35 16.91 18.49 -25.29
C PRO A 35 17.42 18.72 -26.72
N ASN A 36 16.52 18.76 -27.71
CA ASN A 36 16.88 19.09 -29.09
C ASN A 36 16.36 20.50 -29.43
N SER A 37 17.11 21.14 -30.31
CA SER A 37 17.02 22.51 -30.85
C SER A 37 15.60 23.02 -31.18
N PRO A 38 15.41 24.36 -31.21
CA PRO A 38 14.15 24.97 -31.65
C PRO A 38 13.77 24.51 -33.07
N ALA A 39 12.49 24.23 -33.27
CA ALA A 39 11.93 23.74 -34.53
C ALA A 39 12.11 24.75 -35.68
N ASN A 40 12.41 24.24 -36.88
CA ASN A 40 12.45 25.03 -38.11
C ASN A 40 11.00 25.19 -38.64
N PRO A 41 10.48 26.41 -38.82
CA PRO A 41 9.06 26.65 -39.12
C PRO A 41 8.58 26.17 -40.51
N ASN A 42 9.45 25.58 -41.34
CA ASN A 42 9.11 25.08 -42.67
C ASN A 42 9.27 23.56 -42.84
N ASP A 43 9.49 22.81 -41.74
CA ASP A 43 9.60 21.35 -41.81
C ASP A 43 8.23 20.69 -41.63
N SER A 44 7.79 19.97 -42.66
CA SER A 44 6.52 19.21 -42.64
C SER A 44 6.66 17.85 -41.97
N THR A 45 7.81 17.54 -41.37
CA THR A 45 8.02 16.32 -40.60
C THR A 45 7.19 16.36 -39.33
N ILE A 46 6.28 15.39 -39.18
CA ILE A 46 5.59 15.13 -37.92
C ILE A 46 6.63 14.84 -36.84
N VAL A 47 6.77 15.70 -35.82
CA VAL A 47 7.62 15.39 -34.66
C VAL A 47 6.82 14.54 -33.67
N LEU A 48 7.23 13.28 -33.55
CA LEU A 48 6.67 12.34 -32.58
C LEU A 48 6.98 12.79 -31.14
N PRO A 49 6.16 12.37 -30.16
CA PRO A 49 6.51 12.50 -28.75
C PRO A 49 7.92 11.95 -28.47
N LYS A 50 8.70 12.66 -27.66
CA LYS A 50 10.02 12.17 -27.23
C LYS A 50 9.85 10.92 -26.36
N THR A 51 10.95 10.18 -26.22
CA THR A 51 11.01 9.02 -25.35
C THR A 51 10.71 9.41 -23.90
N PRO A 52 9.74 8.75 -23.23
CA PRO A 52 9.56 8.87 -21.80
C PRO A 52 10.85 8.54 -21.04
N CYS A 53 11.24 9.38 -20.09
CA CYS A 53 12.47 9.24 -19.32
C CYS A 53 12.27 9.60 -17.83
N ASN A 54 13.30 9.46 -17.00
CA ASN A 54 13.27 9.73 -15.55
C ASN A 54 12.13 9.00 -14.81
N PRO A 55 12.07 7.67 -14.88
CA PRO A 55 11.07 6.90 -14.17
C PRO A 55 11.18 7.07 -12.65
N SER A 56 10.04 7.15 -11.99
CA SER A 56 9.89 6.96 -10.54
C SER A 56 8.81 5.90 -10.31
N PRO A 57 9.08 4.78 -9.62
CA PRO A 57 10.38 4.38 -9.09
C PRO A 57 11.46 4.30 -10.18
N VAL A 58 12.72 4.55 -9.81
CA VAL A 58 13.85 4.42 -10.74
C VAL A 58 13.93 2.97 -11.24
N ASP A 59 14.45 2.77 -12.45
CA ASP A 59 14.59 1.42 -13.01
C ASP A 59 15.46 0.54 -12.10
N GLY A 60 14.92 -0.62 -11.72
CA GLY A 60 15.53 -1.55 -10.78
C GLY A 60 15.33 -1.19 -9.30
N ALA A 61 14.48 -0.22 -8.96
CA ALA A 61 14.18 0.10 -7.56
C ALA A 61 13.70 -1.13 -6.78
N THR A 62 14.16 -1.28 -5.55
CA THR A 62 13.73 -2.33 -4.62
C THR A 62 12.97 -1.72 -3.45
N ASP A 63 12.25 -2.55 -2.70
CA ASP A 63 11.55 -2.15 -1.48
C ASP A 63 10.43 -1.11 -1.72
N VAL A 64 9.69 -1.28 -2.81
CA VAL A 64 8.61 -0.36 -3.17
C VAL A 64 7.28 -0.78 -2.53
N GLY A 65 6.78 0.03 -1.60
CA GLY A 65 5.53 -0.26 -0.88
C GLY A 65 4.26 -0.14 -1.72
N ALA A 66 3.13 -0.57 -1.13
CA ALA A 66 1.81 -0.54 -1.77
C ALA A 66 1.31 0.88 -2.12
N HIS A 67 1.82 1.91 -1.45
CA HIS A 67 1.56 3.32 -1.79
C HIS A 67 2.53 3.80 -2.86
N ILE A 68 2.30 3.39 -4.10
CA ILE A 68 3.18 3.70 -5.24
C ILE A 68 2.49 4.64 -6.24
N THR A 69 3.23 5.68 -6.63
CA THR A 69 2.91 6.53 -7.78
C THR A 69 4.01 6.38 -8.82
N LEU A 70 3.65 5.83 -9.97
CA LEU A 70 4.49 5.80 -11.16
C LEU A 70 4.58 7.21 -11.74
N ARG A 71 5.78 7.69 -12.08
CA ARG A 71 6.02 9.00 -12.69
C ARG A 71 7.08 8.92 -13.77
N TRP A 72 6.99 9.79 -14.76
CA TRP A 72 7.94 9.90 -15.85
C TRP A 72 8.02 11.36 -16.33
N ASN A 73 9.00 11.66 -17.16
CA ASN A 73 9.06 12.87 -17.97
C ASN A 73 8.88 12.50 -19.44
N CYS A 74 8.22 13.36 -20.20
CA CYS A 74 8.04 13.21 -21.64
C CYS A 74 7.64 14.57 -22.21
N ASP A 75 8.19 14.94 -23.37
CA ASP A 75 7.90 16.20 -24.05
C ASP A 75 7.68 15.95 -25.54
N ASN A 76 6.96 16.83 -26.22
CA ASN A 76 6.85 16.84 -27.67
C ASN A 76 7.14 18.27 -28.18
N PRO A 77 8.18 18.48 -29.01
CA PRO A 77 8.44 19.77 -29.63
C PRO A 77 7.24 20.36 -30.39
N ASP A 78 6.38 19.52 -30.97
CA ASP A 78 5.24 19.94 -31.80
C ASP A 78 3.91 19.99 -31.04
N SER A 79 3.88 19.53 -29.78
CA SER A 79 2.65 19.54 -28.99
C SER A 79 2.92 19.76 -27.50
N SER A 80 2.24 20.76 -26.94
CA SER A 80 2.23 21.01 -25.50
C SER A 80 1.30 20.06 -24.74
N VAL A 81 0.47 19.27 -25.44
CA VAL A 81 -0.51 18.36 -24.84
C VAL A 81 -0.22 16.93 -25.27
N LEU A 82 0.26 16.14 -24.30
CA LEU A 82 0.47 14.71 -24.44
C LEU A 82 -0.51 13.95 -23.56
N ARG A 83 -0.96 12.80 -24.05
CA ARG A 83 -1.73 11.83 -23.26
C ARG A 83 -0.94 10.54 -23.10
N TYR A 84 -1.18 9.81 -22.03
CA TYR A 84 -0.37 8.64 -21.67
C TYR A 84 -1.22 7.42 -21.34
N TYR A 85 -0.75 6.26 -21.77
CA TYR A 85 -1.13 4.98 -21.18
C TYR A 85 0.04 4.39 -20.41
N VAL A 86 -0.25 3.87 -19.23
CA VAL A 86 0.70 3.12 -18.42
C VAL A 86 0.30 1.65 -18.44
N ASN A 87 1.26 0.79 -18.78
CA ASN A 87 1.11 -0.66 -18.67
C ASN A 87 2.04 -1.19 -17.57
N LEU A 88 1.58 -2.16 -16.78
CA LEU A 88 2.29 -2.74 -15.63
C LEU A 88 2.05 -4.25 -15.58
N GLY A 89 3.00 -5.05 -15.08
CA GLY A 89 2.79 -6.46 -14.76
C GLY A 89 4.08 -7.25 -14.48
N SER A 90 3.96 -8.39 -13.80
CA SER A 90 5.07 -9.27 -13.44
C SER A 90 5.42 -10.28 -14.55
N GLU A 91 4.40 -10.85 -15.20
CA GLU A 91 4.57 -11.74 -16.37
C GLU A 91 4.03 -11.08 -17.64
N THR A 92 2.75 -10.71 -17.60
CA THR A 92 2.05 -10.00 -18.67
C THR A 92 1.73 -8.58 -18.21
N ARG A 93 1.98 -7.57 -19.06
CA ARG A 93 1.66 -6.17 -18.74
C ARG A 93 0.24 -5.83 -19.16
N TYR A 94 -0.55 -5.33 -18.22
CA TYR A 94 -1.91 -4.84 -18.43
C TYR A 94 -1.95 -3.32 -18.32
N ARG A 95 -2.93 -2.69 -18.95
CA ARG A 95 -3.13 -1.25 -18.86
C ARG A 95 -3.63 -0.90 -17.46
N VAL A 96 -2.96 0.03 -16.79
CA VAL A 96 -3.28 0.47 -15.41
C VAL A 96 -3.66 1.93 -15.29
N SER A 97 -3.67 2.67 -16.40
CA SER A 97 -4.14 4.06 -16.45
C SER A 97 -5.04 4.31 -17.66
N SER A 98 -5.91 5.32 -17.54
CA SER A 98 -6.66 5.89 -18.66
C SER A 98 -5.78 6.86 -19.48
N ASN A 99 -6.31 7.40 -20.58
CA ASN A 99 -5.62 8.28 -21.54
C ASN A 99 -5.40 9.70 -20.95
N ASP A 100 -4.68 9.79 -19.83
CA ASP A 100 -4.53 10.98 -19.01
C ASP A 100 -3.38 11.87 -19.51
N THR A 101 -3.46 13.17 -19.27
CA THR A 101 -2.38 14.13 -19.51
C THR A 101 -1.38 14.20 -18.35
N ALA A 102 -1.73 13.66 -17.18
CA ALA A 102 -0.82 13.59 -16.04
C ALA A 102 0.41 12.72 -16.36
N LYS A 103 1.60 13.24 -16.03
CA LYS A 103 2.87 12.49 -16.11
C LYS A 103 3.07 11.56 -14.90
N SER A 104 1.97 10.99 -14.42
CA SER A 104 1.94 10.12 -13.24
C SER A 104 0.71 9.22 -13.21
N ALA A 105 0.85 8.02 -12.67
CA ALA A 105 -0.25 7.11 -12.37
C ALA A 105 -0.09 6.53 -10.96
N THR A 106 -1.09 6.72 -10.10
CA THR A 106 -1.08 6.14 -8.74
C THR A 106 -1.83 4.82 -8.76
N LEU A 107 -1.19 3.74 -8.30
CA LEU A 107 -1.81 2.42 -8.26
C LEU A 107 -2.78 2.31 -7.08
N PRO A 108 -3.87 1.53 -7.21
CA PRO A 108 -4.86 1.38 -6.16
C PRO A 108 -4.40 0.49 -4.99
N TRP A 109 -3.26 -0.20 -5.17
CA TRP A 109 -2.65 -1.13 -4.21
C TRP A 109 -2.66 -0.65 -2.76
N GLY A 110 -2.29 0.61 -2.50
CA GLY A 110 -2.25 1.15 -1.14
C GLY A 110 -3.63 1.26 -0.49
N LYS A 111 -4.67 1.59 -1.27
CA LYS A 111 -6.05 1.67 -0.78
C LYS A 111 -6.63 0.28 -0.55
N GLN A 112 -6.43 -0.64 -1.50
CA GLN A 112 -6.83 -2.04 -1.38
C GLN A 112 -6.16 -2.73 -0.19
N SER A 113 -4.85 -2.49 -0.01
CA SER A 113 -4.09 -3.02 1.13
C SER A 113 -4.56 -2.46 2.47
N LEU A 114 -4.92 -1.17 2.52
CA LEU A 114 -5.50 -0.56 3.71
C LEU A 114 -6.88 -1.17 4.02
N ALA A 115 -7.75 -1.33 3.02
CA ALA A 115 -9.07 -1.91 3.20
C ALA A 115 -9.03 -3.35 3.72
N ALA A 116 -8.12 -4.17 3.17
CA ALA A 116 -7.86 -5.52 3.67
C ALA A 116 -7.42 -5.49 5.15
N LYS A 117 -6.48 -4.62 5.52
CA LYS A 117 -6.01 -4.46 6.90
C LYS A 117 -7.14 -4.03 7.85
N THR A 118 -7.96 -3.06 7.44
CA THR A 118 -9.11 -2.58 8.21
C THR A 118 -10.16 -3.68 8.40
N LEU A 119 -10.51 -4.44 7.36
CA LEU A 119 -11.44 -5.57 7.45
C LEU A 119 -10.92 -6.67 8.38
N ALA A 120 -9.62 -6.98 8.29
CA ALA A 120 -8.99 -7.92 9.21
C ALA A 120 -9.09 -7.42 10.66
N GLN A 121 -8.79 -6.14 10.92
CA GLN A 121 -8.92 -5.54 12.25
C GLN A 121 -10.36 -5.62 12.78
N ILE A 122 -11.37 -5.28 11.96
CA ILE A 122 -12.79 -5.38 12.33
C ILE A 122 -13.16 -6.81 12.73
N TYR A 123 -12.75 -7.80 11.94
CA TYR A 123 -12.99 -9.21 12.25
C TYR A 123 -12.38 -9.59 13.60
N GLN A 124 -11.15 -9.17 13.88
CA GLN A 124 -10.48 -9.47 15.15
C GLN A 124 -11.24 -8.86 16.34
N MET A 125 -11.67 -7.60 16.22
CA MET A 125 -12.42 -6.95 17.30
C MET A 125 -13.80 -7.60 17.51
N GLN A 126 -14.43 -8.10 16.44
CA GLN A 126 -15.68 -8.86 16.53
C GLN A 126 -15.50 -10.22 17.19
N ARG A 127 -14.38 -10.91 16.92
CA ARG A 127 -14.01 -12.16 17.62
C ARG A 127 -13.73 -11.93 19.09
N ALA A 128 -13.03 -10.86 19.45
CA ALA A 128 -12.82 -10.46 20.84
C ALA A 128 -14.15 -10.18 21.55
N TYR A 129 -15.04 -9.42 20.92
CA TYR A 129 -16.38 -9.13 21.43
C TYR A 129 -17.19 -10.43 21.64
N GLN A 130 -17.17 -11.34 20.66
CA GLN A 130 -17.84 -12.65 20.76
C GLN A 130 -17.29 -13.50 21.90
N ASN A 131 -15.98 -13.50 22.12
CA ASN A 131 -15.35 -14.26 23.20
C ASN A 131 -15.81 -13.77 24.58
N GLN A 132 -15.94 -12.44 24.76
CA GLN A 132 -16.36 -11.82 26.02
C GLN A 132 -17.88 -11.95 26.27
N TYR A 133 -18.71 -11.72 25.25
CA TYR A 133 -20.16 -11.59 25.41
C TYR A 133 -20.97 -12.77 24.87
N ARG A 134 -20.30 -13.79 24.30
CA ARG A 134 -20.93 -14.96 23.64
C ARG A 134 -21.85 -14.61 22.46
N GLN A 135 -21.66 -13.44 21.86
CA GLN A 135 -22.39 -12.96 20.69
C GLN A 135 -21.54 -11.95 19.92
N TYR A 136 -21.70 -11.83 18.60
CA TYR A 136 -21.10 -10.71 17.87
C TYR A 136 -21.80 -9.39 18.19
N GLY A 137 -21.05 -8.29 18.11
CA GLY A 137 -21.57 -6.95 18.40
C GLY A 137 -22.45 -6.43 17.27
N LEU A 138 -23.40 -5.53 17.59
CA LEU A 138 -24.51 -4.98 16.75
C LEU A 138 -25.88 -5.64 16.94
N ASN A 139 -26.03 -6.62 17.85
CA ASN A 139 -27.34 -7.15 18.25
C ASN A 139 -28.26 -7.57 17.08
N GLY A 140 -27.71 -8.09 15.98
CA GLY A 140 -28.48 -8.53 14.81
C GLY A 140 -28.65 -7.49 13.70
N ILE A 141 -28.03 -6.32 13.80
CA ILE A 141 -28.25 -5.18 12.90
C ILE A 141 -27.08 -5.02 11.92
N CYS A 142 -27.38 -4.49 10.73
CA CYS A 142 -26.40 -3.99 9.78
C CYS A 142 -26.12 -2.50 10.02
N ALA A 143 -24.85 -2.11 10.15
CA ALA A 143 -24.44 -0.73 10.34
C ALA A 143 -23.30 -0.35 9.37
N SER A 144 -23.48 0.79 8.71
CA SER A 144 -22.46 1.46 7.88
C SER A 144 -22.10 2.83 8.43
N TRP A 145 -22.51 3.17 9.67
CA TRP A 145 -22.32 4.51 10.24
C TRP A 145 -20.82 4.80 10.39
N TYR A 146 -20.30 5.49 9.37
CA TYR A 146 -18.90 5.78 9.13
C TYR A 146 -18.18 6.13 10.45
N GLY A 147 -17.25 5.27 10.84
CA GLY A 147 -16.45 5.37 12.06
C GLY A 147 -17.18 5.23 13.41
N GLN A 148 -18.49 5.45 13.57
CA GLN A 148 -19.09 5.45 14.93
C GLN A 148 -19.37 4.05 15.46
N CYS A 149 -19.95 3.14 14.68
CA CYS A 149 -20.15 1.77 15.16
C CYS A 149 -18.79 1.07 15.33
N PHE A 150 -17.88 1.24 14.36
CA PHE A 150 -16.53 0.69 14.42
C PHE A 150 -15.73 1.24 15.61
N ARG A 151 -15.70 2.55 15.83
CA ARG A 151 -14.96 3.15 16.95
C ARG A 151 -15.62 2.92 18.31
N ARG A 152 -16.94 3.10 18.43
CA ARG A 152 -17.61 3.00 19.75
C ARG A 152 -17.79 1.56 20.22
N LEU A 153 -18.07 0.63 19.32
CA LEU A 153 -18.30 -0.78 19.66
C LEU A 153 -17.00 -1.57 19.66
N LEU A 154 -16.17 -1.36 18.64
CA LEU A 154 -14.99 -2.19 18.37
C LEU A 154 -13.66 -1.44 18.57
N GLY A 155 -13.66 -0.15 18.86
CA GLY A 155 -12.41 0.63 18.96
C GLY A 155 -11.62 0.73 17.65
N VAL A 156 -12.22 0.42 16.50
CA VAL A 156 -11.56 0.51 15.19
C VAL A 156 -11.73 1.90 14.62
N GLU A 157 -10.62 2.59 14.40
CA GLU A 157 -10.59 3.88 13.73
C GLU A 157 -10.42 3.66 12.22
N ILE A 158 -11.35 4.23 11.46
CA ILE A 158 -11.32 4.24 10.00
C ILE A 158 -11.15 5.70 9.59
N ASP A 159 -10.12 5.99 8.80
CA ASP A 159 -9.86 7.34 8.32
C ASP A 159 -11.07 7.86 7.55
N THR A 160 -11.50 9.08 7.86
CA THR A 160 -12.67 9.66 7.22
C THR A 160 -12.49 9.98 5.73
N THR A 161 -11.25 9.91 5.24
CA THR A 161 -10.84 10.10 3.85
C THR A 161 -10.65 8.77 3.11
N ASP A 162 -10.86 7.63 3.78
CA ASP A 162 -10.78 6.33 3.14
C ASP A 162 -11.83 6.24 2.02
N ARG A 163 -11.36 5.79 0.85
CA ARG A 163 -12.19 5.62 -0.34
C ARG A 163 -13.13 4.41 -0.19
N TYR A 164 -12.79 3.46 0.67
CA TYR A 164 -13.67 2.33 0.98
C TYR A 164 -14.73 2.70 2.02
N THR A 165 -15.95 2.29 1.73
CA THR A 165 -17.07 2.32 2.67
C THR A 165 -17.22 0.95 3.32
N TYR A 166 -17.19 0.90 4.65
CA TYR A 166 -17.28 -0.34 5.41
C TYR A 166 -18.69 -0.52 5.96
N THR A 167 -19.28 -1.69 5.70
CA THR A 167 -20.59 -2.09 6.22
C THR A 167 -20.46 -3.38 6.98
N MET A 168 -20.99 -3.44 8.20
CA MET A 168 -20.91 -4.61 9.06
C MET A 168 -22.32 -5.07 9.46
N CYS A 169 -22.59 -6.36 9.31
CA CYS A 169 -23.80 -7.02 9.78
C CYS A 169 -23.41 -8.13 10.74
N ALA A 170 -23.99 -8.14 11.94
CA ALA A 170 -23.66 -9.16 12.93
C ALA A 170 -24.85 -9.51 13.80
N ALA A 171 -25.04 -10.80 14.04
CA ALA A 171 -26.02 -11.39 14.96
C ALA A 171 -25.31 -12.29 15.98
N CYS A 172 -26.05 -13.01 16.83
CA CYS A 172 -25.42 -13.79 17.91
C CYS A 172 -24.32 -14.74 17.44
N LEU A 173 -24.48 -15.40 16.29
CA LEU A 173 -23.54 -16.40 15.78
C LEU A 173 -22.96 -16.07 14.41
N THR A 174 -23.40 -14.99 13.79
CA THR A 174 -22.98 -14.62 12.43
C THR A 174 -22.39 -13.23 12.42
N PHE A 175 -21.38 -13.04 11.58
CA PHE A 175 -20.71 -11.77 11.35
C PHE A 175 -20.33 -11.70 9.89
N GLN A 176 -20.55 -10.55 9.28
CA GLN A 176 -20.02 -10.21 7.98
C GLN A 176 -19.64 -8.74 7.98
N CYS A 177 -18.49 -8.42 7.40
CA CYS A 177 -18.13 -7.05 7.07
C CYS A 177 -17.68 -6.98 5.62
N ALA A 178 -18.11 -5.93 4.93
CA ALA A 178 -17.74 -5.66 3.56
C ALA A 178 -17.12 -4.27 3.45
N ALA A 179 -16.14 -4.12 2.57
CA ALA A 179 -15.58 -2.84 2.16
C ALA A 179 -15.85 -2.65 0.66
N THR A 180 -16.49 -1.54 0.29
CA THR A 180 -16.84 -1.25 -1.11
C THR A 180 -16.31 0.11 -1.53
N ALA A 181 -15.74 0.20 -2.72
CA ALA A 181 -15.30 1.46 -3.32
C ALA A 181 -15.47 1.42 -4.83
N ASN A 182 -15.57 2.61 -5.43
CA ASN A 182 -15.34 2.79 -6.86
C ASN A 182 -13.96 3.44 -7.01
N ILE A 183 -12.92 2.63 -7.25
CA ILE A 183 -11.53 3.09 -7.20
C ILE A 183 -11.06 3.68 -8.52
N ASP A 184 -11.54 3.15 -9.65
CA ASP A 184 -11.10 3.49 -10.99
C ASP A 184 -12.15 4.24 -11.85
N GLY A 185 -13.34 4.47 -11.30
CA GLY A 185 -14.40 5.28 -11.88
C GLY A 185 -15.35 4.52 -12.81
N ASP A 186 -15.32 3.19 -12.83
CA ASP A 186 -16.20 2.38 -13.66
C ASP A 186 -17.59 2.09 -13.00
N ARG A 187 -18.37 1.15 -13.56
CA ARG A 187 -19.71 0.80 -13.06
C ARG A 187 -19.70 -0.31 -12.01
N ASP A 188 -18.62 -1.06 -11.92
CA ASP A 188 -18.46 -2.16 -10.98
C ASP A 188 -17.81 -1.62 -9.70
N LEU A 189 -18.16 -2.17 -8.54
CA LEU A 189 -17.58 -1.74 -7.28
C LEU A 189 -16.54 -2.77 -6.85
N ASP A 190 -15.33 -2.30 -6.61
CA ASP A 190 -14.31 -3.04 -5.87
C ASP A 190 -14.92 -3.51 -4.53
N TYR A 191 -15.04 -4.83 -4.37
CA TYR A 191 -15.78 -5.44 -3.26
C TYR A 191 -14.93 -6.44 -2.50
N TRP A 192 -14.70 -6.12 -1.23
CA TRP A 192 -14.06 -6.99 -0.26
C TRP A 192 -15.07 -7.44 0.78
N ASN A 193 -14.98 -8.69 1.23
CA ASN A 193 -15.71 -9.15 2.39
C ASN A 193 -14.91 -10.10 3.26
N ILE A 194 -15.25 -10.09 4.55
CA ILE A 194 -14.81 -11.04 5.57
C ILE A 194 -16.03 -11.50 6.36
N ASP A 195 -16.09 -12.78 6.70
CA ASP A 195 -17.20 -13.37 7.45
C ASP A 195 -16.73 -13.95 8.80
N GLN A 196 -17.64 -14.58 9.56
CA GLN A 196 -17.34 -15.18 10.86
C GLN A 196 -16.23 -16.23 10.83
N THR A 197 -15.93 -16.81 9.67
CA THR A 197 -14.86 -17.80 9.48
C THR A 197 -13.49 -17.16 9.29
N GLY A 198 -13.41 -15.83 9.18
CA GLY A 198 -12.16 -15.10 8.93
C GLY A 198 -11.69 -15.16 7.48
N ARG A 199 -12.48 -15.76 6.58
CA ARG A 199 -12.15 -15.85 5.15
C ARG A 199 -12.38 -14.51 4.47
N MET A 200 -11.29 -13.89 4.04
CA MET A 200 -11.32 -12.69 3.20
C MET A 200 -11.52 -13.07 1.74
N LYS A 201 -12.41 -12.38 1.04
CA LYS A 201 -12.61 -12.51 -0.39
C LYS A 201 -12.62 -11.13 -1.04
N HIS A 202 -12.00 -11.07 -2.22
CA HIS A 202 -12.06 -9.94 -3.14
C HIS A 202 -12.77 -10.46 -4.39
N SER A 203 -14.03 -10.05 -4.61
CA SER A 203 -14.94 -10.74 -5.53
C SER A 203 -15.28 -9.98 -6.81
N VAL A 204 -15.06 -8.67 -6.82
CA VAL A 204 -15.15 -7.82 -8.01
C VAL A 204 -13.84 -7.05 -8.02
N LYS A 205 -13.00 -7.36 -9.00
CA LYS A 205 -11.63 -6.88 -9.13
C LYS A 205 -11.51 -6.21 -10.49
N ASP A 206 -11.65 -4.89 -10.51
CA ASP A 206 -11.48 -4.08 -11.71
C ASP A 206 -9.98 -3.94 -12.07
N PHE A 207 -9.13 -3.92 -11.04
CA PHE A 207 -7.69 -3.82 -11.18
C PHE A 207 -7.05 -5.21 -11.23
N GLU A 208 -6.79 -5.72 -12.43
CA GLU A 208 -6.33 -7.08 -12.71
C GLU A 208 -5.03 -7.48 -11.96
N ILE A 209 -4.24 -6.51 -11.51
CA ILE A 209 -2.94 -6.73 -10.91
C ILE A 209 -2.99 -6.47 -9.40
N ASP A 210 -2.92 -7.50 -8.56
CA ASP A 210 -2.81 -7.28 -7.11
C ASP A 210 -1.41 -6.85 -6.70
N PHE A 211 -1.31 -6.14 -5.56
CA PHE A 211 -0.03 -5.98 -4.89
C PHE A 211 0.45 -7.34 -4.42
N GLN A 212 1.57 -7.82 -4.96
CA GLN A 212 2.23 -9.02 -4.46
C GLN A 212 3.57 -8.63 -3.86
N PRO A 213 3.86 -9.02 -2.61
CA PRO A 213 5.11 -8.69 -1.92
C PRO A 213 6.33 -9.38 -2.53
N GLY A 214 7.46 -8.68 -2.59
CA GLY A 214 8.72 -9.24 -3.11
C GLY A 214 8.70 -9.62 -4.59
N ILE A 215 7.69 -9.17 -5.34
CA ILE A 215 7.55 -9.43 -6.77
C ILE A 215 8.16 -8.27 -7.57
N THR A 216 8.92 -8.63 -8.60
CA THR A 216 9.40 -7.67 -9.59
C THR A 216 8.32 -7.42 -10.64
N TYR A 217 7.91 -6.17 -10.79
CA TYR A 217 7.00 -5.73 -11.84
C TYR A 217 7.77 -4.97 -12.91
N SER A 218 7.34 -5.16 -14.16
CA SER A 218 7.75 -4.37 -15.31
C SER A 218 6.66 -3.37 -15.66
N TRP A 219 7.03 -2.15 -16.06
CA TRP A 219 6.09 -1.12 -16.48
C TRP A 219 6.64 -0.27 -17.62
N GLN A 220 5.73 0.35 -18.38
CA GLN A 220 6.07 1.14 -19.56
C GLN A 220 5.01 2.20 -19.82
N VAL A 221 5.43 3.32 -20.39
CA VAL A 221 4.57 4.43 -20.78
C VAL A 221 4.47 4.49 -22.30
N ILE A 222 3.24 4.64 -22.81
CA ILE A 222 2.95 4.94 -24.21
C ILE A 222 2.43 6.38 -24.26
N ALA A 223 3.17 7.27 -24.93
CA ALA A 223 2.79 8.67 -25.10
C ALA A 223 2.05 8.87 -26.43
N TYR A 224 0.99 9.67 -26.42
CA TYR A 224 0.20 10.05 -27.58
C TYR A 224 0.21 11.57 -27.74
N ASP A 225 0.39 12.04 -28.97
CA ASP A 225 0.15 13.44 -29.30
C ASP A 225 -1.34 13.71 -29.60
N THR A 226 -1.65 14.98 -29.91
CA THR A 226 -3.00 15.44 -30.26
C THR A 226 -3.49 14.92 -31.61
N LEU A 227 -2.60 14.45 -32.47
CA LEU A 227 -2.90 13.87 -33.78
C LEU A 227 -3.11 12.34 -33.70
N GLY A 228 -2.89 11.74 -32.52
CA GLY A 228 -3.02 10.31 -32.28
C GLY A 228 -1.76 9.51 -32.60
N ASN A 229 -0.65 10.16 -32.97
CA ASN A 229 0.63 9.48 -33.11
C ASN A 229 1.11 9.03 -31.75
N LYS A 230 1.71 7.84 -31.70
CA LYS A 230 2.16 7.23 -30.44
C LYS A 230 3.65 6.95 -30.43
N PHE A 231 4.25 7.10 -29.26
CA PHE A 231 5.60 6.64 -28.97
C PHE A 231 5.57 5.65 -27.81
N ILE A 232 6.24 4.51 -27.97
CA ILE A 232 6.35 3.47 -26.95
C ILE A 232 7.67 3.67 -26.21
N GLY A 233 7.61 4.00 -24.91
CA GLY A 233 8.79 4.25 -24.08
C GLY A 233 9.61 2.99 -23.76
N PRO A 234 10.71 3.10 -23.01
CA PRO A 234 11.44 1.95 -22.49
C PRO A 234 10.62 1.18 -21.45
N VAL A 235 11.03 -0.06 -21.17
CA VAL A 235 10.46 -0.87 -20.07
C VAL A 235 11.33 -0.65 -18.83
N TRP A 236 10.69 -0.28 -17.73
CA TRP A 236 11.32 -0.10 -16.42
C TRP A 236 10.82 -1.14 -15.43
N HIS A 237 11.59 -1.36 -14.37
CA HIS A 237 11.34 -2.40 -13.39
C HIS A 237 11.37 -1.83 -11.98
N PHE A 238 10.58 -2.42 -11.09
CA PHE A 238 10.75 -2.25 -9.65
C PHE A 238 10.34 -3.53 -8.93
N THR A 239 10.85 -3.73 -7.72
CA THR A 239 10.50 -4.85 -6.85
C THR A 239 9.75 -4.33 -5.64
N THR A 240 8.56 -4.87 -5.42
CA THR A 240 7.72 -4.50 -4.28
C THR A 240 8.39 -4.85 -2.97
N SER A 241 8.11 -4.07 -1.94
CA SER A 241 8.57 -4.38 -0.60
C SER A 241 8.00 -5.71 -0.13
N LEU A 242 8.68 -6.32 0.83
CA LEU A 242 8.13 -7.41 1.61
C LEU A 242 7.08 -6.91 2.62
N ASP A 243 6.72 -5.62 2.57
CA ASP A 243 5.90 -4.93 3.56
C ASP A 243 4.38 -5.07 3.33
N SER A 244 4.01 -6.14 2.65
CA SER A 244 2.97 -7.02 3.18
C SER A 244 3.55 -8.42 3.25
N ILE A 245 3.52 -9.07 4.41
CA ILE A 245 4.03 -10.43 4.60
C ILE A 245 5.54 -10.52 4.32
N SER A 246 6.34 -10.26 5.35
CA SER A 246 7.70 -10.76 5.43
C SER A 246 7.68 -12.25 5.10
N GLN A 247 8.36 -12.65 4.03
CA GLN A 247 8.67 -14.05 3.77
C GLN A 247 9.74 -14.46 4.80
N TYR A 248 9.28 -14.71 6.02
CA TYR A 248 10.03 -15.35 7.08
C TYR A 248 9.60 -16.82 7.11
N ASN A 249 10.51 -17.74 6.79
CA ASN A 249 10.30 -19.19 6.95
C ASN A 249 10.41 -19.63 8.43
N GLY A 250 9.92 -18.80 9.35
CA GLY A 250 9.76 -19.14 10.76
C GLY A 250 8.38 -18.74 11.26
N PRO A 251 8.08 -18.92 12.55
CA PRO A 251 6.75 -18.61 13.08
C PRO A 251 6.39 -17.14 12.80
N ALA A 252 5.16 -16.92 12.32
CA ALA A 252 4.64 -15.60 11.98
C ALA A 252 4.91 -14.58 13.11
N VAL A 253 5.50 -13.43 12.76
CA VAL A 253 5.82 -12.37 13.73
C VAL A 253 4.53 -11.65 14.15
N PRO A 254 4.24 -11.52 15.46
CA PRO A 254 3.20 -10.65 15.99
C PRO A 254 3.34 -9.19 15.52
N GLN A 255 2.26 -8.60 15.04
CA GLN A 255 2.17 -7.23 14.54
C GLN A 255 0.93 -6.54 15.14
N LEU A 256 0.89 -5.20 15.10
CA LEU A 256 -0.26 -4.42 15.58
C LEU A 256 -0.69 -4.78 17.02
N PRO A 257 0.22 -4.70 18.01
CA PRO A 257 -0.14 -4.99 19.39
C PRO A 257 -1.25 -4.05 19.86
N ILE A 258 -2.21 -4.59 20.62
CA ILE A 258 -3.17 -3.83 21.42
C ILE A 258 -2.89 -4.17 22.88
N PRO A 259 -2.66 -3.18 23.77
CA PRO A 259 -2.52 -1.76 23.48
C PRO A 259 -1.41 -1.45 22.46
N ALA A 260 -1.62 -0.41 21.65
CA ALA A 260 -0.59 0.07 20.72
C ALA A 260 0.65 0.50 21.49
N ASP A 261 1.81 0.47 20.82
CA ASP A 261 3.04 0.98 21.39
C ASP A 261 2.84 2.43 21.88
N TYR A 262 3.37 2.74 23.06
CA TYR A 262 3.17 4.01 23.79
C TYR A 262 1.73 4.37 24.19
N ALA A 263 0.76 3.44 24.15
CA ALA A 263 -0.60 3.73 24.61
C ALA A 263 -0.64 4.20 26.08
N THR A 264 -1.22 5.38 26.31
CA THR A 264 -1.44 5.94 27.66
C THR A 264 -2.86 5.68 28.15
N GLY A 265 -3.08 5.60 29.47
CA GLY A 265 -4.42 5.44 30.03
C GLY A 265 -5.01 4.03 29.86
N VAL A 266 -4.17 3.04 29.59
CA VAL A 266 -4.53 1.62 29.49
C VAL A 266 -5.05 1.12 30.84
N THR A 267 -6.25 0.54 30.87
CA THR A 267 -6.87 0.04 32.10
C THR A 267 -6.39 -1.38 32.43
N CYS A 268 -6.46 -1.78 33.70
CA CYS A 268 -6.02 -3.12 34.15
C CYS A 268 -6.86 -4.28 33.58
N SER A 269 -7.98 -4.01 32.93
CA SER A 269 -8.82 -5.00 32.24
C SER A 269 -8.51 -5.11 30.73
N THR A 270 -7.47 -4.43 30.25
CA THR A 270 -7.15 -4.42 28.82
C THR A 270 -6.63 -5.78 28.36
N LEU A 271 -7.20 -6.29 27.28
CA LEU A 271 -6.74 -7.52 26.62
C LEU A 271 -5.53 -7.22 25.73
N PHE A 272 -4.52 -8.08 25.80
CA PHE A 272 -3.41 -8.04 24.86
C PHE A 272 -3.77 -8.80 23.58
N LEU A 273 -3.73 -8.11 22.44
CA LEU A 273 -4.00 -8.69 21.12
C LEU A 273 -2.86 -8.36 20.17
N TRP A 274 -2.63 -9.24 19.19
CA TRP A 274 -1.69 -8.99 18.10
C TRP A 274 -2.16 -9.76 16.86
N TYR A 275 -1.77 -9.26 15.70
CA TYR A 275 -2.01 -9.86 14.40
C TYR A 275 -0.81 -10.68 13.95
N CYS A 276 -1.05 -11.85 13.33
CA CYS A 276 -0.01 -12.63 12.67
C CYS A 276 -0.50 -13.01 11.26
N SER A 277 0.31 -12.75 10.24
CA SER A 277 0.06 -13.27 8.88
C SER A 277 1.00 -14.44 8.59
N GLY A 278 0.50 -15.48 7.90
CA GLY A 278 1.35 -16.55 7.38
C GLY A 278 1.42 -17.85 8.18
N ALA A 279 0.57 -18.06 9.20
CA ALA A 279 0.25 -19.45 9.54
C ALA A 279 -0.66 -20.00 8.46
N GLY A 280 -0.28 -21.14 7.88
CA GLY A 280 -1.28 -22.03 7.31
C GLY A 280 -2.32 -22.43 8.37
N ASP A 281 -3.04 -23.50 8.10
CA ASP A 281 -3.98 -24.20 8.98
C ASP A 281 -3.40 -24.70 10.35
N GLY A 282 -2.21 -24.24 10.75
CA GLY A 282 -1.56 -24.60 12.01
C GLY A 282 -1.98 -23.72 13.20
N ASN A 283 -2.24 -24.35 14.34
CA ASN A 283 -2.43 -23.68 15.64
C ASN A 283 -1.13 -22.96 16.07
N LEU A 284 -1.12 -21.62 16.05
CA LEU A 284 -0.02 -20.82 16.58
C LEU A 284 -0.12 -20.72 18.11
N ALA A 285 1.01 -20.89 18.80
CA ALA A 285 1.14 -20.71 20.24
C ALA A 285 2.15 -19.61 20.56
N TYR A 286 1.86 -18.79 21.58
CA TYR A 286 2.64 -17.61 21.92
C TYR A 286 2.99 -17.55 23.41
N ASP A 287 4.17 -16.99 23.67
CA ASP A 287 4.57 -16.52 25.00
C ASP A 287 4.39 -15.00 25.04
N LEU A 288 3.61 -14.50 26.00
CA LEU A 288 3.45 -13.06 26.23
C LEU A 288 4.40 -12.63 27.34
N TYR A 289 5.24 -11.64 27.05
CA TYR A 289 6.14 -11.02 28.02
C TYR A 289 5.65 -9.61 28.38
N ILE A 290 5.65 -9.26 29.66
CA ILE A 290 5.22 -7.96 30.18
C ILE A 290 6.19 -7.47 31.26
N GLY A 291 6.43 -6.16 31.32
CA GLY A 291 7.42 -5.58 32.22
C GLY A 291 7.37 -4.06 32.27
N VAL A 292 8.29 -3.47 33.06
CA VAL A 292 8.44 -2.01 33.18
C VAL A 292 9.67 -1.58 32.38
N GLY A 293 9.47 -0.70 31.39
CA GLY A 293 10.51 -0.34 30.42
C GLY A 293 10.92 -1.57 29.59
N ASP A 294 12.21 -1.74 29.34
CA ASP A 294 12.75 -2.88 28.58
C ASP A 294 12.92 -4.16 29.43
N ASN A 295 12.59 -4.11 30.73
CA ASN A 295 12.73 -5.25 31.65
C ASN A 295 11.50 -6.16 31.58
N LEU A 296 11.48 -7.05 30.59
CA LEU A 296 10.38 -7.95 30.32
C LEU A 296 10.45 -9.25 31.14
N ASN A 297 9.31 -9.68 31.69
CA ASN A 297 9.13 -10.99 32.33
C ASN A 297 8.06 -11.79 31.60
N ALA A 298 8.18 -13.13 31.58
CA ALA A 298 7.16 -13.99 31.00
C ALA A 298 5.85 -13.85 31.79
N GLY A 299 4.83 -13.24 31.18
CA GLY A 299 3.50 -13.07 31.77
C GLY A 299 2.60 -14.29 31.56
N CYS A 300 2.70 -14.96 30.42
CA CYS A 300 2.00 -16.21 30.08
C CYS A 300 2.77 -17.00 29.02
N ARG A 301 2.73 -18.34 29.05
CA ARG A 301 3.41 -19.20 28.07
C ARG A 301 2.45 -20.11 27.30
N ASN A 302 2.82 -20.42 26.06
CA ASN A 302 2.19 -21.41 25.19
C ASN A 302 0.68 -21.22 24.99
N LYS A 303 0.25 -19.97 24.82
CA LYS A 303 -1.17 -19.62 24.60
C LYS A 303 -1.51 -19.72 23.13
N THR A 304 -2.48 -20.57 22.81
CA THR A 304 -3.08 -20.63 21.48
C THR A 304 -4.09 -19.49 21.32
N ILE A 305 -3.98 -18.73 20.23
CA ILE A 305 -5.05 -17.82 19.81
C ILE A 305 -6.07 -18.66 19.02
N LEU A 306 -7.36 -18.55 19.37
CA LEU A 306 -8.49 -19.15 18.65
C LEU A 306 -9.00 -18.26 17.52
#